data_AF-A0A7V4FKB8-F1
#
_entry.id   AF-A0A7V4FKB8-F1
#
_cell.length_a   1.000
_cell.length_b   1.000
_cell.length_c   1.000
_cell.angle_alpha   90.00
_cell.angle_beta   90.00
_cell.angle_gamma   90.00
#
_symmetry.space_group_name_H-M   'P 1'
#
loop_
_entity.id
_entity.type
_entity.pdbx_description
1 polymer ?
#
loop_
_entity_poly.entity_id
_entity_poly.type
_entity_poly.pdbx_seq_one_letter_code
_entity_poly.pdbx_strand_id
1 'polypeptide(L)' 'MENNKKNHIDKPVTTKKSVNAKQIINAFVLVIVVIFALQNLENIQVKLLFLSFEMPLFALIIIALVLGFVTAIIFRREK' A
#
# COMPACT_ATOMS: atom_id res chain seq x y z
N MET A 1 -54.24 32.50 33.17
CA MET A 1 -53.44 31.53 33.94
C MET A 1 -52.50 30.83 32.98
N GLU A 2 -51.22 30.88 33.33
CA GLU A 2 -50.05 30.83 32.47
C GLU A 2 -49.56 29.40 32.18
N ASN A 3 -49.30 29.16 30.89
CA ASN A 3 -48.38 28.20 30.28
C ASN A 3 -47.69 27.14 31.16
N ASN A 4 -48.10 25.87 31.02
CA ASN A 4 -47.32 24.70 31.45
C ASN A 4 -46.69 24.01 30.23
N LYS A 5 -45.72 24.69 29.61
CA LYS A 5 -44.88 24.11 28.56
C LYS A 5 -43.68 23.44 29.23
N LYS A 6 -43.87 22.24 29.78
CA LYS A 6 -42.77 21.43 30.34
C LYS A 6 -41.82 20.99 29.23
N ASN A 7 -40.75 21.76 29.07
CA ASN A 7 -39.39 21.39 28.67
C ASN A 7 -39.22 19.97 28.11
N HIS A 8 -39.44 19.82 26.80
CA HIS A 8 -38.80 18.76 26.03
C HIS A 8 -37.32 19.11 25.93
N ILE A 9 -36.52 18.61 26.87
CA ILE A 9 -35.07 18.60 26.73
C ILE A 9 -34.75 17.49 25.74
N ASP A 10 -34.70 17.84 24.46
CA ASP A 10 -34.23 16.95 23.42
C ASP A 10 -32.76 16.64 23.71
N LYS A 11 -32.51 15.43 24.25
CA LYS A 11 -31.15 14.95 24.49
C LYS A 11 -30.37 15.09 23.18
N PRO A 12 -29.13 15.62 23.20
CA PRO A 12 -28.35 15.72 21.99
C PRO A 12 -28.19 14.32 21.39
N VAL A 13 -28.72 14.13 20.18
CA VAL A 13 -28.56 12.88 19.42
C VAL A 13 -27.09 12.75 19.06
N THR A 14 -26.34 12.04 19.90
CA THR A 14 -24.94 11.72 19.66
C THR A 14 -24.86 10.55 18.69
N THR A 15 -24.77 10.86 17.40
CA THR A 15 -24.56 9.85 16.35
C THR A 15 -23.15 9.28 16.50
N LYS A 16 -23.02 8.19 17.27
CA LYS A 16 -21.76 7.47 17.45
C LYS A 16 -21.34 6.88 16.10
N LYS A 17 -20.38 7.54 15.42
CA LYS A 17 -19.85 7.07 14.14
C LYS A 17 -19.07 5.76 14.37
N SER A 18 -19.68 4.62 14.05
CA SER A 18 -19.03 3.31 14.14
C SER A 18 -18.03 3.16 13.00
N VAL A 19 -16.76 2.98 13.33
CA VAL A 19 -15.72 2.69 12.33
C VAL A 19 -16.01 1.33 11.73
N ASN A 20 -16.16 1.27 10.41
CA ASN A 20 -16.45 0.01 9.71
C ASN A 20 -15.15 -0.81 9.62
N ALA A 21 -15.22 -2.11 9.91
CA ALA A 21 -14.07 -3.03 9.78
C ALA A 21 -13.40 -2.94 8.40
N LYS A 22 -14.18 -2.73 7.33
CA LYS A 22 -13.65 -2.52 5.97
C LYS A 22 -12.76 -1.28 5.87
N GLN A 23 -13.09 -0.19 6.59
CA GLN A 23 -12.28 1.03 6.59
C GLN A 23 -10.95 0.82 7.30
N ILE A 24 -10.96 0.05 8.39
CA ILE A 24 -9.75 -0.31 9.14
C ILE A 24 -8.83 -1.17 8.26
N ILE A 25 -9.39 -2.18 7.59
CA ILE A 25 -8.64 -3.03 6.66
C ILE A 25 -8.05 -2.19 5.53
N ASN A 26 -8.84 -1.30 4.91
CA ASN A 26 -8.36 -0.46 3.82
C ASN A 26 -7.23 0.49 4.28
N ALA A 27 -7.37 1.10 5.45
CA ALA A 27 -6.32 1.95 6.02
C ALA A 27 -5.04 1.14 6.29
N PHE A 28 -5.17 -0.06 6.83
CA PHE A 28 -4.04 -0.96 7.09
C PHE A 28 -3.32 -1.37 5.80
N VAL A 29 -4.07 -1.77 4.78
CA VAL A 29 -3.53 -2.11 3.45
C VAL A 29 -2.83 -0.89 2.83
N LEU A 30 -3.42 0.30 2.93
CA LEU A 30 -2.80 1.53 2.42
C LEU A 30 -1.43 1.79 3.09
N VAL A 31 -1.34 1.64 4.41
CA VAL A 31 -0.07 1.79 5.13
C VAL A 31 0.98 0.79 4.64
N ILE A 32 0.60 -0.48 4.45
CA ILE A 32 1.50 -1.51 3.91
C ILE A 32 2.00 -1.12 2.51
N VAL A 33 1.11 -0.66 1.62
CA VAL A 33 1.47 -0.25 0.26
C VAL A 33 2.46 0.91 0.28
N VAL A 34 2.25 1.89 1.15
CA VAL A 34 3.18 3.03 1.31
C VAL A 34 4.54 2.56 1.80
N ILE A 35 4.57 1.70 2.83
CA ILE A 35 5.83 1.14 3.35
C ILE A 35 6.55 0.36 2.25
N PHE A 36 5.84 -0.49 1.51
CA PHE A 36 6.38 -1.22 0.38
C PHE A 36 6.97 -0.28 -0.67
N ALA A 37 6.24 0.76 -1.08
CA ALA A 37 6.73 1.73 -2.06
C ALA A 37 8.01 2.43 -1.59
N LEU A 38 8.06 2.85 -0.32
CA LEU A 38 9.24 3.50 0.26
C LEU A 38 10.44 2.57 0.35
N GLN A 39 10.25 1.31 0.78
CA GLN A 39 11.31 0.31 0.81
C GLN A 39 11.83 -0.01 -0.60
N ASN A 40 10.95 0.02 -1.60
CA ASN A 40 11.36 -0.21 -2.99
C ASN A 40 12.16 0.95 -3.59
N LEU A 41 12.09 2.16 -3.01
CA LEU A 41 12.96 3.29 -3.36
C LEU A 41 14.34 3.22 -2.69
N GLU A 42 14.52 2.34 -1.70
CA GLU A 42 15.78 2.18 -1.00
C GLU A 42 16.88 1.70 -1.95
N ASN A 43 18.05 2.33 -1.85
CA ASN A 43 19.22 1.92 -2.62
C ASN A 43 19.81 0.65 -2.01
N ILE A 44 19.98 -0.37 -2.84
CA ILE A 44 20.64 -1.62 -2.49
C ILE A 44 21.97 -1.72 -3.23
N GLN A 45 22.97 -2.32 -2.57
CA GLN A 45 24.25 -2.62 -3.20
C GLN A 45 24.14 -3.92 -4.01
N VAL A 46 24.23 -3.81 -5.32
CA VAL A 46 24.28 -4.95 -6.24
C VAL A 46 25.73 -5.33 -6.46
N LYS A 47 26.05 -6.60 -6.19
CA LYS A 47 27.38 -7.18 -6.43
C LYS A 47 27.30 -8.23 -7.53
N LEU A 48 27.98 -7.96 -8.63
CA LEU A 48 28.23 -8.89 -9.73
C LEU A 48 29.65 -9.47 -9.59
N LEU A 49 30.03 -10.36 -10.51
CA LEU A 49 31.33 -11.06 -10.47
C LEU A 49 32.55 -10.11 -10.41
N PHE A 50 32.50 -8.96 -11.10
CA PHE A 50 33.59 -7.98 -11.13
C PHE A 50 33.13 -6.52 -10.99
N LEU A 51 31.83 -6.29 -10.76
CA LEU A 51 31.25 -4.94 -10.70
C LEU A 51 30.35 -4.86 -9.48
N SER A 52 30.44 -3.76 -8.73
CA SER A 52 29.52 -3.46 -7.64
C SER A 52 29.01 -2.03 -7.79
N PHE A 53 27.72 -1.83 -7.62
CA PHE A 53 27.09 -0.51 -7.72
C PHE A 53 25.82 -0.46 -6.89
N GLU A 54 25.35 0.74 -6.59
CA GLU A 54 24.10 0.96 -5.86
C GLU A 54 22.99 1.32 -6.84
N MET A 55 21.81 0.76 -6.60
CA MET A 55 20.61 1.12 -7.35
C MET A 55 19.36 0.94 -6.49
N PRO A 56 18.27 1.68 -6.79
CA PRO A 56 16.98 1.45 -6.13
C PRO A 56 16.49 0.00 -6.32
N LEU A 57 15.96 -0.60 -5.27
CA LEU A 57 15.46 -1.99 -5.29
C LEU A 57 14.43 -2.22 -6.41
N PHE A 58 13.51 -1.25 -6.63
CA PHE A 58 12.50 -1.37 -7.69
C PHE A 58 13.11 -1.54 -9.08
N ALA A 59 14.22 -0.83 -9.35
CA ALA A 59 14.88 -0.88 -10.64
C ALA A 59 15.56 -2.25 -10.83
N LEU A 60 16.11 -2.85 -9.77
CA LEU A 60 16.67 -4.21 -9.85
C LEU A 60 15.59 -5.24 -10.18
N ILE A 61 14.42 -5.14 -9.54
CA ILE A 61 13.28 -6.02 -9.78
C ILE A 61 12.82 -5.95 -11.24
N ILE A 62 12.69 -4.73 -11.79
CA ILE A 62 12.30 -4.53 -13.20
C ILE A 62 13.32 -5.17 -14.14
N ILE A 63 14.62 -4.94 -13.91
CA ILE A 63 15.69 -5.50 -14.74
C ILE A 63 15.65 -7.04 -14.68
N ALA A 64 15.55 -7.62 -13.49
CA ALA A 64 15.48 -9.07 -13.31
C ALA A 64 14.27 -9.69 -14.03
N LEU A 65 13.11 -9.04 -13.95
CA LEU A 65 11.89 -9.49 -14.62
C LEU A 65 12.04 -9.43 -16.15
N VAL A 66 12.57 -8.32 -16.67
CA VAL A 66 12.83 -8.17 -18.11
C VAL A 66 13.83 -9.22 -18.59
N LEU A 67 14.93 -9.42 -17.87
CA LEU A 67 15.93 -10.44 -18.21
C LEU A 67 15.32 -11.85 -18.21
N GLY A 68 14.51 -12.19 -17.20
CA GLY A 68 13.82 -13.48 -17.14
C GLY A 68 12.83 -13.67 -18.30
N PHE A 69 12.02 -12.66 -18.60
CA PHE A 69 11.06 -12.67 -19.71
C PHE A 69 11.76 -12.81 -21.07
N VAL A 70 12.80 -12.01 -21.32
CA VAL A 70 13.60 -12.07 -22.56
C VAL A 70 14.29 -13.44 -22.68
N THR A 71 14.88 -13.94 -21.59
CA THR A 71 15.47 -15.29 -21.56
C THR A 71 14.42 -16.33 -21.91
N ALA A 72 13.22 -16.26 -21.32
CA ALA A 72 12.14 -17.19 -21.63
C ALA A 72 11.73 -17.13 -23.11
N ILE A 73 11.64 -15.94 -23.70
CA ILE A 73 11.36 -15.78 -25.15
C ILE A 73 12.46 -16.42 -25.98
N ILE A 74 13.73 -16.11 -25.71
CA ILE A 74 14.88 -16.62 -26.47
C ILE A 74 14.96 -18.15 -26.38
N PHE A 75 14.68 -18.71 -25.20
CA PHE A 75 14.72 -20.15 -24.95
C PHE A 75 13.39 -20.86 -25.22
N ARG A 76 12.34 -20.13 -25.63
CA ARG A 76 11.09 -20.73 -26.10
C ARG A 76 11.36 -21.39 -27.44
N ARG A 77 11.90 -22.61 -27.39
CA ARG A 77 11.95 -23.49 -28.56
C ARG A 77 10.52 -23.75 -29.00
N GLU A 78 10.17 -23.29 -30.19
CA GLU A 78 9.02 -23.76 -30.95
C GLU A 78 9.14 -25.29 -31.02
N LYS A 79 8.23 -26.00 -30.37
CA LYS A 79 8.00 -27.43 -30.60
C LYS A 79 6.82 -27.57 -31.54
#